data_AF-A0A537DGI9-F1
#
_entry.id   AF-A0A537DGI9-F1
#
_cell.length_a   1.000
_cell.length_b   1.000
_cell.length_c   1.000
_cell.angle_alpha   90.00
_cell.angle_beta   90.00
_cell.angle_gamma   90.00
#
_symmetry.space_group_name_H-M   'P 1'
#
loop_
_entity.id
_entity.type
_entity.pdbx_description
1 polymer ?
#
loop_
_entity_poly.entity_id
_entity_poly.type
_entity_poly.pdbx_seq_one_letter_code
_entity_poly.pdbx_strand_id
1 'polypeptide(L)' 'MEHKVAQTELEPAEYSTLAATARKKGLTIKEALREAALRWAQEESGINPNDPIFHVKARDWGKGTENASREIDDTVYG' A
#
# COMPACT_ATOMS: atom_id res chain seq x y z
N MET A 1 17.53 4.49 1.74
CA MET A 1 16.51 3.67 1.06
C MET A 1 16.76 3.78 -0.44
N GLU A 2 16.63 2.68 -1.17
CA GLU A 2 16.84 2.67 -2.63
C GLU A 2 15.64 3.32 -3.32
N HIS A 3 15.86 4.31 -4.18
CA HIS A 3 14.80 4.99 -4.93
C HIS A 3 14.83 4.52 -6.39
N LYS A 4 13.70 4.02 -6.88
CA LYS A 4 13.51 3.70 -8.30
C LYS A 4 12.75 4.82 -9.00
N VAL A 5 13.11 5.09 -10.25
CA VAL A 5 12.45 6.10 -11.10
C VAL A 5 11.57 5.38 -12.11
N ALA A 6 10.27 5.70 -12.09
CA ALA A 6 9.33 5.31 -13.14
C ALA A 6 9.11 6.50 -14.07
N GLN A 7 9.29 6.30 -15.38
CA GLN A 7 9.05 7.31 -16.41
C GLN A 7 7.96 6.83 -17.35
N THR A 8 7.13 7.76 -17.80
CA THR A 8 6.07 7.50 -18.78
C THR A 8 5.87 8.74 -19.63
N GLU A 9 5.38 8.54 -20.85
CA GLU A 9 5.03 9.61 -21.76
C GLU A 9 3.53 9.89 -21.63
N LEU A 10 3.16 11.18 -21.63
CA LEU A 10 1.78 11.63 -21.60
C LEU A 10 1.51 12.47 -22.83
N GLU A 11 0.36 12.27 -23.47
CA GLU A 11 -0.11 13.17 -24.51
C GLU A 11 -0.25 14.60 -23.97
N PRO A 12 -0.11 15.64 -24.80
CA PRO A 12 -0.19 17.04 -24.35
C PRO A 12 -1.49 17.36 -23.60
N ALA A 13 -2.60 16.73 -24.00
CA ALA A 13 -3.90 16.89 -23.34
C ALA A 13 -3.94 16.24 -21.93
N GLU A 14 -3.35 15.06 -21.78
CA GLU A 14 -3.25 14.34 -20.50
C GLU A 14 -2.35 15.11 -19.54
N TYR A 15 -1.19 15.56 -20.02
CA TYR A 15 -0.27 16.39 -19.23
C TYR A 15 -0.92 17.70 -18.77
N SER A 16 -1.63 18.40 -19.67
CA SER A 16 -2.32 19.64 -19.34
C SER A 16 -3.37 19.43 -18.23
N THR A 17 -4.14 18.34 -18.34
CA THR A 17 -5.17 17.98 -17.35
C THR A 17 -4.56 17.66 -15.98
N LEU A 18 -3.47 16.89 -15.96
CA LEU A 18 -2.71 16.60 -14.75
C LEU A 18 -2.15 17.88 -14.13
N ALA A 19 -1.56 18.75 -14.95
CA ALA A 19 -0.95 20.00 -14.49
C ALA A 19 -1.97 20.97 -13.90
N ALA A 20 -3.14 21.12 -14.52
CA ALA A 20 -4.23 21.93 -13.99
C ALA A 20 -4.71 21.40 -12.63
N THR A 21 -4.84 20.08 -12.50
CA THR A 21 -5.26 19.43 -11.25
C THR A 21 -4.21 19.59 -10.14
N ALA A 22 -2.93 19.39 -10.47
CA ALA A 22 -1.83 19.59 -9.54
C ALA A 22 -1.77 21.03 -9.01
N ARG A 23 -1.86 22.01 -9.92
CA ARG A 23 -1.92 23.44 -9.55
C ARG A 23 -3.09 23.77 -8.62
N LYS A 24 -4.29 23.24 -8.91
CA LYS A 24 -5.47 23.45 -8.07
C LYS A 24 -5.28 22.90 -6.65
N LYS A 25 -4.50 21.83 -6.49
CA LYS A 25 -4.16 21.23 -5.20
C LYS A 25 -2.90 21.81 -4.54
N GLY A 26 -2.22 22.77 -5.18
CA GLY A 26 -0.95 23.31 -4.69
C GLY A 26 0.21 22.31 -4.73
N LEU A 27 0.14 21.30 -5.60
CA LEU A 27 1.13 20.24 -5.75
C LEU A 27 2.02 20.46 -6.97
N THR A 28 3.25 19.98 -6.91
CA THR A 28 4.10 19.80 -8.09
C THR A 28 3.61 18.62 -8.94
N ILE A 29 4.00 18.58 -10.21
CA ILE A 29 3.67 17.46 -11.12
C ILE A 29 4.18 16.12 -10.57
N LYS A 30 5.37 16.11 -9.96
CA LYS A 30 5.98 14.90 -9.39
C LYS A 30 5.18 14.39 -8.18
N GLU A 31 4.70 15.29 -7.34
CA GLU A 31 3.87 14.92 -6.19
C GLU A 31 2.50 14.40 -6.64
N ALA A 32 1.88 15.06 -7.63
CA ALA A 32 0.62 14.60 -8.21
C ALA A 32 0.75 13.20 -8.85
N LEU A 33 1.83 12.95 -9.60
CA LEU A 33 2.11 11.63 -10.17
C LEU A 33 2.35 10.58 -9.09
N ARG A 34 3.09 10.92 -8.02
CA ARG A 34 3.29 10.01 -6.89
C ARG A 34 1.97 9.66 -6.21
N GLU A 35 1.11 10.66 -5.94
CA GLU A 35 -0.20 10.43 -5.34
C GLU A 35 -1.09 9.55 -6.24
N ALA A 36 -1.11 9.84 -7.54
CA ALA A 36 -1.88 9.06 -8.51
C ALA A 36 -1.40 7.61 -8.59
N ALA A 37 -0.08 7.38 -8.69
CA ALA A 37 0.50 6.04 -8.72
C ALA A 37 0.20 5.24 -7.45
N LEU A 38 0.28 5.88 -6.28
CA LEU A 38 -0.04 5.25 -5.00
C LEU A 38 -1.53 4.90 -4.89
N ARG A 39 -2.43 5.80 -5.29
CA ARG A 39 -3.87 5.54 -5.31
C ARG A 39 -4.21 4.40 -6.25
N TRP A 40 -3.70 4.45 -7.48
CA TRP A 40 -3.93 3.39 -8.46
C TRP A 40 -3.40 2.03 -7.97
N ALA A 41 -2.19 1.99 -7.41
CA ALA A 41 -1.65 0.76 -6.85
C ALA A 41 -2.49 0.24 -5.68
N GLN A 42 -3.00 1.12 -4.82
CA GLN A 42 -3.87 0.74 -3.71
C GLN A 42 -5.21 0.20 -4.20
N GLU A 43 -5.84 0.86 -5.18
CA GLU A 43 -7.10 0.45 -5.81
C GLU A 43 -6.97 -0.90 -6.52
N GLU A 44 -5.89 -1.10 -7.29
CA GLU A 44 -5.68 -2.29 -8.10
C GLU A 44 -5.07 -3.47 -7.33
N SER A 45 -4.41 -3.22 -6.20
CA SER A 45 -3.76 -4.29 -5.41
C SER A 45 -4.73 -5.36 -4.90
N GLY A 46 -6.04 -5.08 -4.90
CA GLY A 46 -7.07 -5.97 -4.33
C GLY A 46 -6.98 -6.10 -2.80
N ILE A 47 -5.99 -5.46 -2.16
CA ILE A 47 -5.82 -5.45 -0.72
C ILE A 47 -6.68 -4.32 -0.17
N ASN A 48 -7.80 -4.66 0.44
CA ASN A 48 -8.58 -3.70 1.20
C ASN A 48 -7.79 -3.35 2.48
N PRO A 49 -7.30 -2.11 2.66
CA PRO A 49 -6.56 -1.73 3.86
C PRO A 49 -7.42 -1.73 5.11
N ASN A 50 -8.74 -1.83 4.99
CA ASN A 50 -9.69 -1.98 6.09
C ASN A 50 -10.26 -3.40 6.18
N ASP A 51 -9.67 -4.38 5.50
CA ASP A 51 -10.13 -5.76 5.60
C ASP A 51 -10.03 -6.22 7.07
N PRO A 52 -11.12 -6.74 7.65
CA PRO A 52 -11.10 -7.29 9.01
C PRO A 52 -10.00 -8.32 9.23
N ILE A 53 -9.59 -9.07 8.18
CA ILE A 53 -8.55 -10.09 8.28
C ILE A 53 -7.19 -9.51 8.70
N PHE A 54 -6.89 -8.25 8.32
CA PHE A 54 -5.64 -7.57 8.68
C PHE A 54 -5.69 -6.85 10.02
N HIS A 55 -6.87 -6.76 10.65
CA HIS A 55 -7.08 -6.09 11.95
C HIS A 55 -7.42 -7.07 13.07
N VAL A 56 -7.34 -8.37 12.82
CA VAL A 56 -7.58 -9.38 13.85
C VAL A 56 -6.49 -9.27 14.91
N LYS A 57 -6.89 -8.86 16.12
CA LYS A 57 -6.00 -8.95 17.28
C LYS A 57 -5.85 -10.42 17.65
N ALA A 58 -4.61 -10.83 17.94
CA ALA A 58 -4.34 -12.16 18.47
C ALA A 58 -5.25 -12.40 19.67
N ARG A 59 -6.02 -13.49 19.61
CA ARG A 59 -6.90 -13.88 20.70
C ARG A 59 -6.06 -14.54 21.78
N ASP A 60 -6.11 -13.98 22.98
CA ASP A 60 -5.48 -14.58 24.15
C ASP A 60 -6.35 -15.77 24.59
N TRP A 61 -5.78 -16.98 24.54
CA TRP A 61 -6.43 -18.22 24.94
C TRP A 61 -6.09 -18.63 26.37
N GLY A 62 -5.34 -17.80 27.11
CA GLY A 62 -4.96 -18.01 28.50
C GLY A 62 -3.52 -18.50 28.66
N LYS A 63 -3.15 -18.70 29.93
CA LYS A 63 -1.79 -19.03 30.35
C LYS A 63 -1.30 -20.34 29.72
N GLY A 64 -0.10 -20.34 29.13
CA GLY A 64 0.48 -21.49 28.44
C GLY A 64 0.22 -21.53 26.93
N THR A 65 -0.50 -20.55 26.37
CA THR A 65 -0.75 -20.44 24.92
C THR A 65 0.03 -19.31 24.25
N GLU A 66 0.91 -18.64 25.01
CA GLU A 66 1.63 -17.43 24.57
C GLU A 66 2.58 -17.70 23.40
N ASN A 67 3.08 -18.94 23.29
CA ASN A 67 3.99 -19.39 22.25
C ASN A 67 3.37 -20.40 21.28
N ALA A 68 2.05 -20.61 21.34
CA ALA A 68 1.38 -21.68 20.61
C ALA A 68 1.66 -21.66 19.10
N SER A 69 1.74 -20.46 18.49
CA SER A 69 2.10 -20.34 17.07
C SER A 69 3.51 -20.85 16.76
N ARG A 70 4.50 -20.55 17.62
CA ARG A 70 5.87 -21.01 17.45
C ARG A 70 6.00 -22.52 17.65
N GLU A 71 5.29 -23.07 18.62
CA GLU A 71 5.30 -24.51 18.92
C GLU A 71 4.69 -25.33 17.77
N ILE A 72 3.62 -24.82 17.14
CA ILE A 72 3.03 -25.45 15.95
C ILE A 72 4.01 -25.37 14.77
N ASP A 73 4.62 -24.22 14.52
CA ASP A 73 5.57 -24.07 13.41
C ASP A 73 6.76 -25.04 13.54
N ASP A 74 7.32 -25.20 14.74
CA ASP A 74 8.40 -26.16 15.01
C ASP A 74 7.94 -27.61 14.81
N THR A 75 6.69 -27.94 15.17
CA THR A 75 6.13 -29.28 14.96
C THR A 75 5.90 -29.61 13.48
N VAL A 76 5.49 -28.62 12.68
CA VAL A 76 5.10 -28.81 11.28
C VAL A 76 6.29 -28.67 10.33
N TYR A 77 7.25 -27.78 10.65
CA TYR A 77 8.34 -27.39 9.76
C TYR A 77 9.75 -27.60 10.34
N GLY A 78 9.88 -27.93 11.63
CA GLY A 78 11.15 -28.22 12.31
C GLY A 78 11.68 -29.63 12.06
#